data_AF-A0A7S4RN52-F1
#
_entry.id   AF-A0A7S4RN52-F1
#
_cell.length_a   1.000
_cell.length_b   1.000
_cell.length_c   1.000
_cell.angle_alpha   90.00
_cell.angle_beta   90.00
_cell.angle_gamma   90.00
#
_symmetry.space_group_name_H-M   'P 1'
#
loop_
_entity.id
_entity.type
_entity.pdbx_description
1 polymer ?
#
loop_
_entity_poly.entity_id
_entity_poly.type
_entity_poly.pdbx_seq_one_letter_code
_entity_poly.pdbx_strand_id
1 'polypeptide(L)'
;MSVICFGLLMSPTNGNNQLGIYSEEWFSFFAVLTGLLWIKLLSFLKVMNPALATFVLAIGQVLNDVALMLVILAVVTFAFGDMFYTIIKRDFTICPPDEDPNDSGNPYCQHGLSYLDMFTQILGQFGYGSFLGHPLLVTLFILMTIFGAGK
;
A
#
# COMPACT_ATOMS: atom_id res chain seq x y z
N MET A 1 -21.75 -6.80 -16.62
CA MET A 1 -22.04 -5.45 -17.14
C MET A 1 -23.26 -4.78 -16.47
N SER A 2 -23.64 -5.14 -15.23
CA SER A 2 -24.92 -4.68 -14.62
C SER A 2 -24.80 -4.00 -13.25
N VAL A 3 -23.69 -4.15 -12.52
CA VAL A 3 -23.55 -3.55 -11.17
C VAL A 3 -23.21 -2.05 -11.22
N ILE A 4 -22.47 -1.63 -12.24
CA ILE A 4 -22.08 -0.21 -12.45
C ILE A 4 -23.30 0.66 -12.79
N CYS A 5 -24.35 0.07 -13.37
CA CYS A 5 -25.56 0.81 -13.77
C CYS A 5 -26.49 1.11 -12.60
N PHE A 6 -26.45 0.30 -11.52
CA PHE A 6 -27.34 0.50 -10.37
C PHE A 6 -26.88 1.66 -9.47
N GLY A 7 -25.58 1.93 -9.42
CA GLY A 7 -25.02 3.07 -8.66
C GLY A 7 -25.28 4.45 -9.30
N LEU A 8 -25.48 4.51 -10.63
CA LEU A 8 -25.75 5.75 -11.35
C LEU A 8 -27.22 6.19 -11.35
N LEU A 9 -28.16 5.30 -11.00
CA LEU A 9 -29.60 5.59 -10.97
C LEU A 9 -30.11 6.15 -9.64
N MET A 10 -29.27 6.24 -8.61
CA MET A 10 -29.57 6.93 -7.34
C MET A 10 -28.78 8.24 -7.21
N SER A 11 -28.79 9.08 -8.26
CA SER A 11 -28.35 10.47 -8.17
C SER A 11 -29.55 11.37 -7.83
N PRO A 12 -29.83 11.71 -6.56
CA PRO A 12 -30.79 12.76 -6.25
C PRO A 12 -30.17 14.10 -6.62
N THR A 13 -30.65 14.70 -7.71
CA THR A 13 -30.43 16.10 -8.03
C THR A 13 -31.23 16.97 -7.08
N ASN A 14 -30.73 17.23 -5.86
CA ASN A 14 -31.20 18.41 -5.13
C ASN A 14 -30.23 18.86 -4.02
N GLY A 15 -29.79 20.11 -4.19
CA GLY A 15 -29.41 21.10 -3.18
C GLY A 15 -28.87 20.63 -1.84
N ASN A 16 -27.63 21.08 -1.58
CA ASN A 16 -27.00 21.39 -0.28
C ASN A 16 -25.85 20.46 0.08
N ASN A 17 -24.68 21.08 0.31
CA ASN A 17 -23.32 20.51 0.42
C ASN A 17 -23.07 19.59 1.64
N GLN A 18 -24.08 18.87 2.12
CA GLN A 18 -24.00 17.95 3.26
C GLN A 18 -24.24 16.48 2.86
N LEU A 19 -24.65 16.20 1.62
CA LEU A 19 -24.89 14.85 1.12
C LEU A 19 -23.66 14.16 0.48
N GLY A 20 -22.54 14.89 0.31
CA GLY A 20 -21.33 14.34 -0.33
C GLY A 20 -20.52 13.38 0.55
N ILE A 21 -20.64 13.47 1.88
CA ILE A 21 -19.84 12.63 2.80
C ILE A 21 -20.41 11.22 2.92
N TYR A 22 -21.74 11.05 2.89
CA TYR A 22 -22.34 9.72 2.98
C TYR A 22 -22.15 8.91 1.69
N SER A 23 -22.12 9.55 0.50
CA SER A 23 -21.94 8.81 -0.76
C SER A 23 -20.55 8.16 -0.89
N GLU A 24 -19.49 8.83 -0.44
CA GLU A 24 -18.09 8.35 -0.58
C GLU A 24 -17.86 7.01 0.13
N GLU A 25 -18.43 6.84 1.33
CA GLU A 25 -18.26 5.59 2.09
C GLU A 25 -19.00 4.42 1.42
N TRP A 26 -20.24 4.62 0.95
CA TRP A 26 -21.00 3.57 0.28
C TRP A 26 -20.35 3.11 -1.04
N PHE A 27 -19.78 4.04 -1.82
CA PHE A 27 -19.05 3.68 -3.04
C PHE A 27 -17.82 2.82 -2.74
N SER A 28 -17.07 3.14 -1.68
CA SER A 28 -15.93 2.35 -1.23
C SER A 28 -16.35 0.93 -0.83
N PHE A 29 -17.45 0.77 -0.10
CA PHE A 29 -18.00 -0.54 0.26
C PHE A 29 -18.45 -1.35 -0.97
N PHE A 30 -19.14 -0.73 -1.94
CA PHE A 30 -19.54 -1.42 -3.16
C PHE A 30 -18.36 -1.87 -4.02
N ALA A 31 -17.27 -1.10 -4.05
CA ALA A 31 -16.04 -1.49 -4.75
C ALA A 31 -15.42 -2.76 -4.14
N VAL A 32 -15.32 -2.81 -2.79
CA VAL A 32 -14.81 -3.97 -2.06
C VAL A 32 -15.72 -5.19 -2.25
N LEU A 33 -17.04 -5.02 -2.14
CA LEU A 33 -18.01 -6.10 -2.37
C LEU A 33 -17.95 -6.65 -3.79
N THR A 34 -17.75 -5.78 -4.78
CA THR A 34 -17.59 -6.19 -6.18
C THR A 34 -16.34 -7.05 -6.35
N GLY A 35 -15.21 -6.66 -5.77
CA GLY A 35 -13.99 -7.47 -5.76
C GLY A 35 -14.18 -8.84 -5.10
N LEU A 36 -14.84 -8.87 -3.93
CA LEU A 36 -15.20 -10.11 -3.23
C LEU A 36 -16.14 -11.01 -4.05
N LEU A 37 -17.07 -10.41 -4.80
CA LEU A 37 -18.00 -11.13 -5.66
C LEU A 37 -17.27 -11.82 -6.83
N TRP A 38 -16.27 -11.16 -7.42
CA TRP A 38 -15.40 -11.78 -8.44
C TRP A 38 -14.59 -12.96 -7.89
N ILE A 39 -14.08 -12.86 -6.66
CA ILE A 39 -13.36 -13.98 -6.01
C ILE A 39 -14.30 -15.17 -5.75
N LYS A 40 -15.53 -14.92 -5.29
CA LYS A 40 -16.55 -15.97 -5.11
C LYS A 40 -16.98 -16.59 -6.44
N LEU A 41 -17.09 -15.79 -7.49
CA LEU A 41 -17.37 -16.28 -8.84
C LEU A 41 -16.28 -17.27 -9.27
N LEU A 42 -15.01 -16.94 -9.10
CA LEU A 42 -13.89 -17.86 -9.38
C LEU A 42 -13.96 -19.17 -8.57
N SER A 43 -14.37 -19.10 -7.30
CA SER A 43 -14.61 -20.31 -6.48
C SER A 43 -15.80 -21.14 -6.97
N PHE A 44 -16.83 -20.53 -7.54
CA PHE A 44 -17.97 -21.24 -8.11
C PHE A 44 -17.60 -21.96 -9.42
N LEU A 45 -16.79 -21.32 -10.27
CA LEU A 45 -16.31 -21.93 -11.52
C LEU A 45 -15.48 -23.20 -11.28
N LYS A 46 -14.79 -23.31 -10.13
CA LYS A 46 -14.06 -24.52 -9.70
C LYS A 46 -14.95 -25.78 -9.67
N VAL A 47 -16.22 -25.64 -9.30
CA VAL A 47 -17.16 -26.77 -9.13
C VAL A 47 -17.73 -27.25 -10.46
N MET A 48 -17.80 -26.37 -11.46
CA MET A 48 -18.46 -26.67 -12.74
C MET A 48 -17.54 -27.37 -13.76
N ASN A 49 -16.23 -27.17 -13.71
CA ASN A 49 -15.31 -27.76 -14.68
C ASN A 49 -14.02 -28.31 -14.02
N PRO A 50 -13.74 -29.62 -14.13
CA PRO A 50 -12.53 -30.21 -13.56
C PRO A 50 -11.23 -29.62 -14.13
N ALA A 51 -11.21 -29.14 -15.37
CA ALA A 51 -10.02 -28.51 -15.96
C ALA A 51 -9.73 -27.13 -15.38
N LEU A 52 -10.75 -26.41 -14.90
CA LEU A 52 -10.58 -25.10 -14.26
C LEU A 52 -10.22 -25.24 -12.78
N ALA A 53 -10.62 -26.35 -12.14
CA ALA A 53 -10.30 -26.63 -10.75
C ALA A 53 -8.78 -26.74 -10.48
N THR A 54 -8.02 -27.32 -11.40
CA THR A 54 -6.55 -27.42 -11.29
C THR A 54 -5.88 -26.05 -11.40
N PHE A 55 -6.36 -25.18 -12.29
CA PHE A 55 -5.86 -23.81 -12.42
C PHE A 55 -6.08 -22.99 -11.14
N VAL A 56 -7.29 -23.05 -10.55
CA VAL A 56 -7.59 -22.34 -9.30
C VAL A 56 -6.76 -22.89 -8.13
N LEU A 57 -6.54 -24.21 -8.07
CA LEU A 57 -5.67 -24.81 -7.07
C LEU A 57 -4.21 -24.36 -7.23
N ALA A 58 -3.71 -24.28 -8.46
CA ALA A 58 -2.36 -23.78 -8.74
C ALA A 58 -2.19 -22.31 -8.32
N ILE A 59 -3.18 -21.45 -8.62
CA ILE A 59 -3.17 -20.05 -8.14
C ILE A 59 -3.16 -20.00 -6.61
N GLY A 60 -3.97 -20.83 -5.95
CA GLY A 60 -4.01 -20.89 -4.48
C GLY A 60 -2.65 -21.23 -3.87
N GLN A 61 -1.91 -22.15 -4.49
CA GLN A 61 -0.55 -22.48 -4.07
C GLN A 61 0.39 -21.28 -4.23
N VAL A 62 0.38 -20.63 -5.40
CA VAL A 62 1.18 -19.43 -5.66
C VAL A 62 0.87 -18.32 -4.65
N LEU A 63 -0.41 -18.10 -4.32
CA LEU A 63 -0.81 -17.08 -3.34
C LEU A 63 -0.30 -17.38 -1.94
N ASN A 64 -0.24 -18.65 -1.52
CA ASN A 64 0.30 -19.02 -0.22
C ASN A 64 1.82 -18.76 -0.15
N ASP A 65 2.54 -19.06 -1.23
CA ASP A 65 3.97 -18.78 -1.32
C ASP A 65 4.24 -17.26 -1.36
N VAL A 66 3.43 -16.51 -2.10
CA VAL A 66 3.48 -15.03 -2.12
C VAL A 66 3.13 -14.43 -0.76
N ALA A 67 2.19 -15.01 -0.01
CA ALA A 67 1.85 -14.53 1.33
C ALA A 67 3.05 -14.63 2.28
N LEU A 68 3.80 -15.73 2.22
CA LEU A 68 5.01 -15.91 3.01
C LEU A 68 6.10 -14.91 2.59
N MET A 69 6.27 -14.68 1.28
CA MET A 69 7.14 -13.63 0.77
C MET A 69 6.74 -12.22 1.26
N LEU A 70 5.43 -11.93 1.31
CA LEU A 70 4.90 -10.64 1.75
C LEU A 70 5.13 -10.41 3.25
N VAL A 71 5.07 -11.47 4.07
CA VAL A 71 5.43 -11.41 5.49
C VAL A 71 6.91 -11.06 5.66
N ILE A 72 7.80 -11.71 4.90
CA ILE A 72 9.24 -11.40 4.94
C ILE A 72 9.48 -9.95 4.51
N LEU A 73 8.84 -9.51 3.43
CA LEU A 73 8.92 -8.13 2.94
C LEU A 73 8.46 -7.15 4.01
N ALA A 74 7.34 -7.41 4.69
CA ALA A 74 6.86 -6.56 5.77
C ALA A 74 7.89 -6.45 6.91
N VAL A 75 8.47 -7.57 7.36
CA VAL A 75 9.50 -7.58 8.42
C VAL A 75 10.71 -6.73 8.00
N VAL A 76 11.17 -6.87 6.76
CA VAL A 76 12.28 -6.09 6.23
C VAL A 76 11.92 -4.60 6.19
N THR A 77 10.75 -4.22 5.67
CA THR A 77 10.29 -2.83 5.63
C THR A 77 10.21 -2.21 7.02
N PHE A 78 9.69 -2.92 8.02
CA PHE A 78 9.66 -2.43 9.39
C PHE A 78 11.07 -2.27 9.98
N ALA A 79 11.93 -3.29 9.83
CA ALA A 79 13.29 -3.25 10.36
C ALA A 79 14.12 -2.09 9.78
N PHE A 80 14.04 -1.88 8.47
CA PHE A 80 14.71 -0.73 7.85
C PHE A 80 13.99 0.58 8.19
N GLY A 81 12.66 0.62 8.22
CA GLY A 81 11.89 1.79 8.62
C GLY A 81 12.28 2.31 10.00
N ASP A 82 12.48 1.42 10.98
CA ASP A 82 12.96 1.79 12.32
C ASP A 82 14.37 2.39 12.30
N MET A 83 15.28 1.86 11.46
CA MET A 83 16.63 2.42 11.29
C MET A 83 16.59 3.83 10.68
N PHE A 84 15.81 4.03 9.62
CA PHE A 84 15.64 5.32 8.96
C PHE A 84 15.00 6.36 9.90
N TYR A 85 13.93 5.98 10.60
CA TYR A 85 13.26 6.83 11.58
C TYR A 85 14.23 7.31 12.68
N THR A 86 15.03 6.39 13.23
CA THR A 86 15.97 6.72 14.30
C THR A 86 17.07 7.68 13.84
N ILE A 87 17.59 7.50 12.61
CA ILE A 87 18.61 8.38 12.05
C ILE A 87 18.07 9.79 11.82
N ILE A 88 16.87 9.89 11.22
CA ILE A 88 16.27 11.19 10.85
C ILE A 88 15.82 11.96 12.10
N LYS A 89 15.25 11.27 13.10
CA LYS A 89 14.87 11.89 14.38
C LYS A 89 16.06 12.52 15.12
N ARG A 90 17.26 11.99 14.92
CA ARG A 90 18.48 12.54 15.53
C ARG A 90 18.90 13.85 14.87
N ASP A 91 18.50 14.08 13.62
CA ASP A 91 18.88 15.26 12.86
C ASP A 91 17.80 16.36 12.98
N PHE A 92 18.05 17.31 13.88
CA PHE A 92 17.16 18.45 14.15
C PHE A 92 16.98 19.40 12.94
N THR A 93 17.79 19.26 11.89
CA THR A 93 17.68 20.09 10.68
C THR A 93 16.60 19.62 9.71
N ILE A 94 16.20 18.34 9.79
CA ILE A 94 15.27 17.70 8.85
C ILE A 94 13.84 17.70 9.39
N CYS A 95 13.69 17.57 10.71
CA CYS A 95 12.41 17.61 11.41
C CYS A 95 12.47 18.65 12.54
N PRO A 96 12.20 19.93 12.25
CA PRO A 96 12.12 20.96 13.28
C PRO A 96 10.95 20.65 14.24
N PRO A 97 11.14 20.80 15.56
CA PRO A 97 10.11 20.47 16.55
C PRO A 97 8.91 21.43 16.56
N ASP A 98 9.03 22.58 15.88
CA ASP A 98 8.07 23.67 15.90
C ASP A 98 7.16 23.72 14.66
N GLU A 99 7.39 22.85 13.66
CA GLU A 99 6.51 22.72 12.50
C GLU A 99 5.53 21.57 12.70
N ASP A 100 4.28 21.79 12.27
CA ASP A 100 3.29 20.73 12.25
C ASP A 100 3.84 19.55 11.44
N PRO A 101 3.80 18.30 11.97
CA PRO A 101 4.34 17.14 11.27
C PRO A 101 3.65 16.87 9.92
N ASN A 102 2.47 17.46 9.71
CA ASN A 102 1.71 17.39 8.46
C ASN A 102 2.15 18.44 7.41
N ASP A 103 2.92 19.46 7.81
CA ASP A 103 3.32 20.60 6.95
C ASP A 103 4.83 20.61 6.64
N SER A 104 5.63 19.81 7.38
CA SER A 104 7.09 19.70 7.21
C SER A 104 7.57 19.20 5.83
N GLY A 105 6.66 18.88 4.89
CA GLY A 105 6.97 18.41 3.53
C GLY A 105 7.74 17.09 3.47
N ASN A 106 8.09 16.51 4.61
CA ASN A 106 8.97 15.37 4.73
C ASN A 106 8.25 14.19 5.40
N PRO A 107 7.97 13.10 4.66
CA PRO A 107 7.20 11.96 5.18
C PRO A 107 7.92 11.21 6.32
N TYR A 108 9.22 11.45 6.52
CA TYR A 108 10.02 10.76 7.54
C TYR A 108 9.86 11.31 8.97
N CYS A 109 9.24 12.49 9.13
CA CYS A 109 9.01 13.06 10.46
C CYS A 109 7.86 12.38 11.20
N GLN A 110 6.94 11.72 10.48
CA GLN A 110 5.85 10.94 11.06
C GLN A 110 6.12 9.45 10.95
N HIS A 111 5.99 8.73 12.08
CA HIS A 111 6.21 7.30 12.15
C HIS A 111 5.46 6.51 11.07
N GLY A 112 4.17 6.78 10.86
CA GLY A 112 3.34 6.02 9.90
C GLY A 112 3.72 6.24 8.44
N LEU A 113 4.00 7.48 8.05
CA LEU A 113 4.38 7.84 6.69
C LEU A 113 5.76 7.31 6.30
N SER A 114 6.67 7.23 7.28
CA SER A 114 8.02 6.68 7.09
C SER A 114 8.01 5.24 6.56
N TYR A 115 7.14 4.38 7.10
CA TYR A 115 7.04 2.98 6.64
C TYR A 115 6.44 2.85 5.25
N LEU A 116 5.47 3.72 4.94
CA LEU A 116 4.75 3.70 3.67
C LEU A 116 5.68 4.17 2.53
N ASP A 117 6.49 5.18 2.80
CA ASP A 117 7.49 5.67 1.86
C ASP A 117 8.64 4.65 1.67
N MET A 118 9.01 3.92 2.71
CA MET A 118 9.97 2.82 2.57
C MET A 118 9.41 1.66 1.72
N PHE A 119 8.11 1.37 1.86
CA PHE A 119 7.45 0.38 1.03
C PHE A 119 7.38 0.79 -0.44
N THR A 120 7.04 2.04 -0.75
CA THR A 120 7.04 2.54 -2.14
C THR A 120 8.46 2.58 -2.73
N GLN A 121 9.47 2.81 -1.91
CA GLN A 121 10.87 2.73 -2.31
C GLN A 121 11.29 1.30 -2.71
N ILE A 122 10.81 0.27 -2.00
CA ILE A 122 10.99 -1.14 -2.40
C ILE A 122 10.30 -1.43 -3.73
N LEU A 123 9.13 -0.83 -3.96
CA LEU A 123 8.41 -0.93 -5.23
C LEU A 123 9.10 -0.16 -6.37
N GLY A 124 10.21 0.54 -6.10
CA GLY A 124 11.02 1.25 -7.09
C GLY A 124 10.66 2.72 -7.27
N GLN A 125 9.84 3.29 -6.39
CA GLN A 125 9.55 4.72 -6.38
C GLN A 125 10.60 5.45 -5.54
N PHE A 126 11.56 6.12 -6.20
CA PHE A 126 12.65 6.80 -5.52
C PHE A 126 12.43 8.31 -5.44
N GLY A 127 12.36 8.84 -4.22
CA GLY A 127 12.38 10.28 -3.94
C GLY A 127 13.80 10.75 -3.61
N TYR A 128 14.58 11.17 -4.60
CA TYR A 128 16.01 11.50 -4.41
C TYR A 128 16.28 12.76 -3.57
N GLY A 129 15.29 13.65 -3.43
CA GLY A 129 15.46 14.97 -2.83
C GLY A 129 15.88 14.94 -1.35
N SER A 130 15.37 13.99 -0.58
CA SER A 130 15.56 13.93 0.87
C SER A 130 16.88 13.26 1.30
N PHE A 131 17.60 12.61 0.37
CA PHE A 131 18.78 11.79 0.68
C PHE A 131 20.12 12.42 0.29
N LEU A 132 20.10 13.50 -0.50
CA LEU A 132 21.30 14.15 -1.07
C LEU A 132 22.27 14.72 -0.02
N GLY A 133 21.85 14.88 1.24
CA GLY A 133 22.67 15.45 2.32
C GLY A 133 23.38 14.45 3.24
N HIS A 134 23.00 13.16 3.25
CA HIS A 134 23.45 12.22 4.30
C HIS A 134 24.04 10.92 3.72
N PRO A 135 25.37 10.74 3.75
CA PRO A 135 26.02 9.56 3.17
C PRO A 135 25.62 8.25 3.87
N LEU A 136 25.20 8.31 5.14
CA LEU A 136 24.70 7.16 5.89
C LEU A 136 23.38 6.62 5.32
N LEU A 137 22.44 7.51 4.94
CA LEU A 137 21.15 7.10 4.36
C LEU A 137 21.37 6.46 2.98
N VAL A 138 22.25 7.06 2.16
CA VAL A 138 22.62 6.52 0.84
C VAL A 138 23.27 5.13 1.00
N THR A 139 24.15 4.95 1.99
CA THR A 139 24.81 3.66 2.24
C THR A 139 23.82 2.59 2.69
N LEU A 140 22.88 2.94 3.58
CA LEU A 140 21.79 2.04 4.00
C LEU A 140 20.90 1.63 2.83
N PHE A 141 20.57 2.58 1.97
CA PHE A 141 19.76 2.32 0.78
C PHE A 141 20.46 1.36 -0.21
N ILE A 142 21.76 1.52 -0.42
CA ILE A 142 22.55 0.61 -1.25
C ILE A 142 22.58 -0.80 -0.63
N LEU A 143 22.81 -0.91 0.68
CA LEU A 143 22.79 -2.19 1.40
C LEU A 143 21.44 -2.91 1.28
N MET A 144 20.35 -2.16 1.43
CA MET A 144 19.00 -2.67 1.28
C MET A 144 18.75 -3.19 -0.15
N THR A 145 19.16 -2.42 -1.16
CA THR A 145 19.00 -2.82 -2.57
C THR A 145 19.80 -4.08 -2.89
N ILE A 146 21.01 -4.21 -2.35
CA ILE A 146 21.84 -5.42 -2.52
C ILE A 146 21.21 -6.61 -1.80
N PHE A 147 20.70 -6.43 -0.58
CA PHE A 147 20.04 -7.49 0.17
C PHE A 147 18.74 -7.96 -0.49
N GLY A 148 17.94 -7.04 -1.03
CA GLY A 148 16.73 -7.36 -1.79
C GLY A 148 16.97 -7.95 -3.18
N ALA A 149 18.14 -7.68 -3.78
CA ALA A 149 18.56 -8.26 -5.06
C ALA A 149 19.35 -9.57 -4.90
N GLY A 150 19.71 -9.93 -3.67
CA GLY A 150 20.37 -11.19 -3.34
C GLY A 150 19.44 -12.36 -3.59
N LYS A 151 19.77 -13.16 -4.62
CA LYS A 151 19.11 -14.42 -4.96
C LYS A 151 19.01 -15.38 -3.76
#